data_AF-A0A536DHP9-F1
#
_entry.id   AF-A0A536DHP9-F1
#
_cell.length_a   1.000
_cell.length_b   1.000
_cell.length_c   1.000
_cell.angle_alpha   90.00
_cell.angle_beta   90.00
_cell.angle_gamma   90.00
#
_symmetry.space_group_name_H-M   'P 1'
#
loop_
_entity.id
_entity.type
_entity.pdbx_description
1 polymer ?
#
loop_
_entity_poly.entity_id
_entity_poly.type
_entity_poly.pdbx_seq_one_letter_code
_entity_poly.pdbx_strand_id
1 'polypeptide(L)'
;MRALDVGSLTTPPTVVPREAPAQAESAPTVVVDERPSANAATPSRPDAELAMRTYVVEDGDSVRTIARQFSVTNETIIWENDLTDPDILHVGQELHILPFSGLIHVVSPGDTVASVANAYDALIQDVINANKLVDPYIIVVGQKLAVPGGYRPLPTRVVVAPVPDTVQAPPGNNDDQVAAVINTAPAHKLPVLGNTPQEQFIASIAEAAVTTADQTGVPASVTIAQAILESYWGSSRLAREANNYFGIKAQTRGGSAGSIWFDVWEVIGGRSIMQTQAFRAYHTISESFVDHGLFFVENSRYTRAMSVKTDPQQFAREVNRAGYATDPSYASKLIGLMDRYDLYRFDDV
;
A
#
# COMPACT_ATOMS: atom_id res chain seq x y z
N MET A 1 27.63 -28.66 -47.27
CA MET A 1 28.53 -28.09 -48.32
C MET A 1 29.39 -27.02 -47.65
N ARG A 2 30.71 -26.97 -47.91
CA ARG A 2 31.70 -26.01 -47.35
C ARG A 2 31.78 -26.01 -45.79
N ALA A 3 32.84 -26.44 -45.10
CA ALA A 3 34.26 -26.68 -45.44
C ALA A 3 34.99 -25.44 -45.97
N LEU A 4 36.17 -25.02 -45.48
CA LEU A 4 37.07 -25.53 -44.41
C LEU A 4 37.81 -24.29 -43.78
N ASP A 5 38.90 -24.28 -42.98
CA ASP A 5 40.00 -25.26 -42.74
C ASP A 5 40.71 -25.10 -41.36
N VAL A 6 41.87 -25.75 -41.21
CA VAL A 6 42.75 -25.99 -40.03
C VAL A 6 43.67 -24.86 -39.49
N GLY A 7 44.25 -25.10 -38.29
CA GLY A 7 45.49 -24.47 -37.79
C GLY A 7 45.91 -24.96 -36.39
N SER A 8 46.80 -25.97 -36.28
CA SER A 8 47.18 -26.64 -35.01
C SER A 8 48.71 -26.69 -34.79
N LEU A 9 49.15 -27.38 -33.71
CA LEU A 9 50.50 -27.71 -33.17
C LEU A 9 50.77 -27.02 -31.81
N THR A 10 50.73 -27.67 -30.62
CA THR A 10 51.58 -28.75 -30.03
C THR A 10 53.05 -28.33 -29.81
N THR A 11 53.79 -28.68 -28.74
CA THR A 11 53.89 -29.96 -27.97
C THR A 11 54.14 -29.72 -26.43
N PRO A 12 54.67 -30.61 -25.54
CA PRO A 12 53.95 -30.95 -24.29
C PRO A 12 54.85 -30.91 -23.00
N PRO A 13 54.88 -31.85 -22.00
CA PRO A 13 55.02 -31.46 -20.58
C PRO A 13 56.29 -31.99 -19.85
N THR A 14 56.42 -31.72 -18.55
CA THR A 14 57.42 -32.34 -17.64
C THR A 14 56.74 -32.81 -16.35
N VAL A 15 57.33 -33.81 -15.67
CA VAL A 15 56.65 -34.71 -14.73
C VAL A 15 57.05 -34.49 -13.26
N VAL A 16 56.08 -34.77 -12.39
CA VAL A 16 56.05 -34.78 -10.90
C VAL A 16 57.25 -35.46 -10.21
N PRO A 17 57.46 -35.21 -8.89
CA PRO A 17 57.01 -36.22 -7.92
C PRO A 17 56.18 -35.66 -6.73
N ARG A 18 55.45 -36.57 -6.06
CA ARG A 18 54.71 -36.30 -4.80
C ARG A 18 55.63 -36.43 -3.59
N GLU A 19 55.35 -35.68 -2.53
CA GLU A 19 55.63 -36.10 -1.15
C GLU A 19 54.64 -35.48 -0.15
N ALA A 20 54.37 -36.18 0.96
CA ALA A 20 53.47 -35.79 2.06
C ALA A 20 53.54 -36.86 3.18
N PRO A 21 53.10 -36.61 4.44
CA PRO A 21 52.78 -35.33 5.11
C PRO A 21 53.51 -35.16 6.48
N ALA A 22 53.62 -33.93 7.01
CA ALA A 22 53.82 -33.71 8.46
C ALA A 22 53.50 -32.29 8.95
N GLN A 23 52.58 -32.22 9.93
CA GLN A 23 52.55 -31.34 11.13
C GLN A 23 52.65 -29.79 11.01
N ALA A 24 52.19 -29.14 12.08
CA ALA A 24 51.90 -27.69 12.14
C ALA A 24 52.96 -26.92 12.92
N GLU A 25 53.13 -25.63 12.59
CA GLU A 25 53.55 -24.60 13.54
C GLU A 25 53.00 -23.21 13.14
N SER A 26 53.09 -22.23 14.03
CA SER A 26 52.33 -20.97 13.96
C SER A 26 52.97 -19.89 13.09
N ALA A 27 52.12 -19.14 12.35
CA ALA A 27 52.56 -18.04 11.50
C ALA A 27 52.90 -16.76 12.30
N PRO A 28 54.02 -16.06 12.01
CA PRO A 28 54.38 -14.80 12.62
C PRO A 28 53.75 -13.59 11.91
N THR A 29 53.53 -12.50 12.66
CA THR A 29 53.07 -11.21 12.12
C THR A 29 54.08 -10.57 11.18
N VAL A 30 53.63 -10.12 10.01
CA VAL A 30 54.42 -9.25 9.11
C VAL A 30 53.70 -7.90 8.98
N VAL A 31 54.46 -6.82 9.13
CA VAL A 31 53.99 -5.45 8.91
C VAL A 31 54.53 -4.96 7.57
N VAL A 32 53.67 -4.45 6.71
CA VAL A 32 54.06 -3.70 5.49
C VAL A 32 53.21 -2.43 5.42
N ASP A 33 53.85 -1.32 5.08
CA ASP A 33 53.22 -0.01 4.92
C ASP A 33 52.76 0.19 3.47
N GLU A 34 51.47 0.39 3.27
CA GLU A 34 50.93 0.94 2.02
C GLU A 34 49.90 2.05 2.32
N ARG A 35 50.28 3.30 2.05
CA ARG A 35 49.32 4.35 1.70
C ARG A 35 49.11 4.36 0.18
N PRO A 36 47.86 4.19 -0.27
CA PRO A 36 47.39 4.98 -1.40
C PRO A 36 46.22 5.91 -1.03
N SER A 37 46.21 7.08 -1.66
CA SER A 37 45.04 7.96 -1.88
C SER A 37 44.13 8.26 -0.69
N ALA A 38 44.39 9.37 -0.01
CA ALA A 38 43.39 10.02 0.85
C ALA A 38 42.32 10.72 0.00
N ASN A 39 41.43 9.93 -0.61
CA ASN A 39 40.15 10.40 -1.15
C ASN A 39 39.00 9.56 -0.58
N ALA A 40 39.06 9.31 0.72
CA ALA A 40 37.91 8.85 1.48
C ALA A 40 36.82 9.91 1.36
N ALA A 41 35.76 9.61 0.60
CA ALA A 41 34.57 10.43 0.57
C ALA A 41 34.02 10.50 1.99
N THR A 42 34.26 11.63 2.68
CA THR A 42 33.69 11.88 4.00
C THR A 42 32.20 11.59 3.89
N PRO A 43 31.63 10.67 4.69
CA PRO A 43 30.23 10.32 4.56
C PRO A 43 29.44 11.61 4.72
N SER A 44 28.81 12.03 3.61
CA SER A 44 28.08 13.27 3.58
C SER A 44 27.02 13.14 4.66
N ARG A 45 27.05 14.04 5.64
CA ARG A 45 26.01 14.15 6.67
C ARG A 45 25.09 15.31 6.33
N PRO A 46 24.24 15.22 5.29
CA PRO A 46 22.90 15.69 5.46
C PRO A 46 22.23 14.71 6.44
N ASP A 47 22.33 15.04 7.73
CA ASP A 47 21.06 15.35 8.37
C ASP A 47 20.52 16.55 7.57
N ALA A 48 19.86 16.26 6.45
CA ALA A 48 19.09 17.28 5.78
C ALA A 48 18.10 17.71 6.83
N GLU A 49 18.14 18.99 7.23
CA GLU A 49 17.17 19.53 8.17
C GLU A 49 15.82 19.49 7.45
N LEU A 50 15.17 18.33 7.55
CA LEU A 50 13.88 18.04 6.99
C LEU A 50 12.99 19.12 7.58
N ALA A 51 12.53 20.06 6.74
CA ALA A 51 11.72 21.21 7.13
C ALA A 51 10.27 20.78 7.46
N MET A 52 10.19 19.69 8.22
CA MET A 52 9.05 19.13 8.92
C MET A 52 8.47 20.21 9.81
N ARG A 53 7.17 20.42 9.65
CA ARG A 53 6.44 21.45 10.39
C ARG A 53 5.60 20.77 11.43
N THR A 54 5.73 21.16 12.69
CA THR A 54 4.69 20.85 13.67
C THR A 54 3.47 21.70 13.33
N TYR A 55 2.34 21.04 13.13
CA TYR A 55 1.03 21.66 13.00
C TYR A 55 0.18 21.24 14.19
N VAL A 56 -0.52 22.18 14.81
CA VAL A 56 -1.46 21.90 15.91
C VAL A 56 -2.85 21.83 15.30
N VAL A 57 -3.53 20.69 15.45
CA VAL A 57 -4.88 20.45 14.91
C VAL A 57 -5.88 21.47 15.49
N GLU A 58 -6.63 22.14 14.62
CA GLU A 58 -7.67 23.12 14.99
C GLU A 58 -9.09 22.50 14.97
N ASP A 59 -10.13 23.25 15.36
CA ASP A 59 -11.52 22.75 15.30
C ASP A 59 -12.00 22.64 13.83
N GLY A 60 -12.66 21.54 13.50
CA GLY A 60 -13.12 21.23 12.14
C GLY A 60 -12.05 20.65 11.20
N ASP A 61 -10.85 20.34 11.69
CA ASP A 61 -9.79 19.74 10.89
C ASP A 61 -9.98 18.25 10.58
N SER A 62 -9.21 17.80 9.58
CA SER A 62 -9.10 16.41 9.13
C SER A 62 -7.75 16.21 8.47
N VAL A 63 -7.24 14.98 8.39
CA VAL A 63 -6.00 14.67 7.65
C VAL A 63 -6.04 15.27 6.22
N ARG A 64 -7.20 15.27 5.58
CA ARG A 64 -7.37 15.77 4.21
C ARG A 64 -7.42 17.31 4.09
N THR A 65 -7.93 18.05 5.08
CA THR A 65 -7.85 19.53 5.07
C THR A 65 -6.40 19.97 5.24
N ILE A 66 -5.69 19.36 6.19
CA ILE A 66 -4.28 19.62 6.49
C ILE A 66 -3.39 19.22 5.30
N ALA A 67 -3.57 18.02 4.73
CA ALA A 67 -2.80 17.58 3.55
C ALA A 67 -2.91 18.56 2.38
N ARG A 68 -4.13 19.04 2.08
CA ARG A 68 -4.37 20.07 1.06
C ARG A 68 -3.70 21.41 1.39
N GLN A 69 -3.74 21.84 2.66
CA GLN A 69 -3.10 23.08 3.11
C GLN A 69 -1.57 23.05 2.94
N PHE A 70 -0.95 21.92 3.27
CA PHE A 70 0.51 21.74 3.14
C PHE A 70 0.96 21.18 1.78
N SER A 71 0.03 20.94 0.85
CA SER A 71 0.28 20.39 -0.50
C SER A 71 0.98 19.02 -0.50
N VAL A 72 0.67 18.19 0.50
CA VAL A 72 1.10 16.78 0.62
C VAL A 72 -0.09 15.84 0.39
N THR A 73 0.14 14.53 0.31
CA THR A 73 -0.97 13.56 0.31
C THR A 73 -1.48 13.28 1.73
N ASN A 74 -2.68 12.69 1.84
CA ASN A 74 -3.23 12.27 3.13
C ASN A 74 -2.26 11.31 3.83
N GLU A 75 -1.79 10.30 3.10
CA GLU A 75 -1.00 9.18 3.61
C GLU A 75 0.35 9.63 4.16
N THR A 76 0.91 10.73 3.61
CA THR A 76 2.12 11.39 4.14
C THR A 76 1.96 11.79 5.61
N ILE A 77 0.80 12.38 5.96
CA ILE A 77 0.50 12.79 7.35
C ILE A 77 0.21 11.57 8.23
N ILE A 78 -0.50 10.57 7.68
CA ILE A 78 -0.88 9.34 8.40
C ILE A 78 0.37 8.53 8.77
N TRP A 79 1.33 8.38 7.85
CA TRP A 79 2.59 7.66 8.11
C TRP A 79 3.53 8.42 9.04
N GLU A 80 3.74 9.73 8.87
CA GLU A 80 4.73 10.45 9.69
C GLU A 80 4.28 10.61 11.15
N ASN A 81 2.98 10.44 11.43
CA ASN A 81 2.41 10.54 12.79
C ASN A 81 1.87 9.20 13.30
N ASP A 82 2.12 8.10 12.59
CA ASP A 82 1.62 6.75 12.88
C ASP A 82 0.12 6.71 13.26
N LEU A 83 -0.70 7.51 12.55
CA LEU A 83 -2.14 7.61 12.82
C LEU A 83 -2.82 6.26 12.51
N THR A 84 -3.21 5.55 13.55
CA THR A 84 -3.90 4.25 13.47
C THR A 84 -5.34 4.35 12.99
N ASP A 85 -5.92 5.55 13.09
CA ASP A 85 -7.17 5.94 12.45
C ASP A 85 -7.00 7.37 11.89
N PRO A 86 -7.07 7.58 10.56
CA PRO A 86 -6.81 8.87 9.93
C PRO A 86 -7.99 9.84 10.00
N ASP A 87 -9.19 9.36 10.37
CA ASP A 87 -10.38 10.19 10.59
C ASP A 87 -10.51 10.62 12.07
N ILE A 88 -9.59 10.17 12.95
CA ILE A 88 -9.45 10.59 14.34
C ILE A 88 -8.27 11.55 14.49
N LEU A 89 -8.57 12.86 14.50
CA LEU A 89 -7.66 13.89 14.97
C LEU A 89 -8.26 14.61 16.19
N HIS A 90 -7.43 14.95 17.17
CA HIS A 90 -7.86 15.68 18.37
C HIS A 90 -7.42 17.14 18.30
N VAL A 91 -8.30 18.09 18.62
CA VAL A 91 -7.92 19.51 18.70
C VAL A 91 -6.80 19.70 19.74
N GLY A 92 -5.71 20.37 19.35
CA GLY A 92 -4.50 20.47 20.16
C GLY A 92 -3.48 19.34 19.99
N GLN A 93 -3.77 18.33 19.16
CA GLN A 93 -2.80 17.31 18.76
C GLN A 93 -1.72 17.94 17.88
N GLU A 94 -0.46 17.66 18.18
CA GLU A 94 0.67 18.01 17.31
C GLU A 94 0.84 16.94 16.22
N LEU A 95 0.92 17.39 14.96
CA LEU A 95 1.20 16.58 13.79
C LEU A 95 2.48 17.09 13.11
N HIS A 96 3.41 16.18 12.84
CA HIS A 96 4.57 16.40 11.99
C HIS A 96 4.15 16.33 10.52
N ILE A 97 4.35 17.42 9.78
CA ILE A 97 4.02 17.52 8.36
C ILE A 97 5.31 17.60 7.55
N LEU A 98 5.57 16.62 6.68
CA LEU A 98 6.74 16.61 5.80
C LEU A 98 6.65 17.71 4.73
N PRO A 99 7.79 18.25 4.24
CA PRO A 99 7.81 19.24 3.17
C PRO A 99 7.65 18.64 1.75
N PHE A 100 7.27 17.36 1.64
CA PHE A 100 7.02 16.63 0.40
C PHE A 100 6.03 15.48 0.66
N SER A 101 5.35 15.02 -0.38
CA SER A 101 4.54 13.79 -0.33
C SER A 101 5.42 12.53 -0.30
N GLY A 102 5.21 11.64 0.65
CA GLY A 102 6.03 10.45 0.84
C GLY A 102 6.16 10.08 2.32
N LEU A 103 7.33 9.60 2.74
CA LEU A 103 7.63 9.23 4.14
C LEU A 103 9.11 9.42 4.50
N ILE A 104 9.42 9.34 5.79
CA ILE A 104 10.79 9.16 6.28
C ILE A 104 11.06 7.69 6.59
N HIS A 105 12.18 7.18 6.08
CA HIS A 105 12.73 5.88 6.45
C HIS A 105 13.93 6.08 7.41
N VAL A 106 14.09 5.18 8.39
CA VAL A 106 15.28 5.14 9.26
C VAL A 106 16.17 3.99 8.80
N VAL A 107 17.33 4.33 8.22
CA VAL A 107 18.25 3.40 7.56
C VAL A 107 18.65 2.27 8.50
N SER A 108 18.42 1.02 8.08
CA SER A 108 18.69 -0.19 8.87
C SER A 108 19.95 -0.92 8.40
N PRO A 109 20.50 -1.86 9.19
CA PRO A 109 21.70 -2.61 8.80
C PRO A 109 21.50 -3.40 7.50
N GLY A 110 22.28 -3.07 6.47
CA GLY A 110 22.22 -3.69 5.15
C GLY A 110 21.42 -2.91 4.10
N ASP A 111 20.82 -1.77 4.46
CA ASP A 111 20.10 -0.94 3.50
C ASP A 111 21.01 -0.26 2.47
N THR A 112 20.42 -0.05 1.30
CA THR A 112 20.96 0.71 0.17
C THR A 112 19.87 1.64 -0.35
N VAL A 113 20.22 2.71 -1.06
CA VAL A 113 19.21 3.62 -1.64
C VAL A 113 18.24 2.87 -2.55
N ALA A 114 18.71 1.84 -3.25
CA ALA A 114 17.89 0.96 -4.08
C ALA A 114 16.95 0.06 -3.27
N SER A 115 17.41 -0.59 -2.19
CA SER A 115 16.54 -1.44 -1.35
C SER A 115 15.45 -0.61 -0.68
N VAL A 116 15.80 0.57 -0.15
CA VAL A 116 14.86 1.50 0.48
C VAL A 116 13.84 2.00 -0.53
N ALA A 117 14.26 2.52 -1.69
CA ALA A 117 13.35 3.00 -2.72
C ALA A 117 12.39 1.90 -3.20
N ASN A 118 12.90 0.69 -3.46
CA ASN A 118 12.08 -0.45 -3.88
C ASN A 118 11.10 -0.91 -2.79
N ALA A 119 11.49 -0.90 -1.51
CA ALA A 119 10.62 -1.30 -0.39
C ALA A 119 9.42 -0.35 -0.20
N TYR A 120 9.54 0.89 -0.65
CA TYR A 120 8.50 1.92 -0.58
C TYR A 120 7.88 2.27 -1.95
N ASP A 121 8.12 1.49 -3.01
CA ASP A 121 7.57 1.76 -4.35
C ASP A 121 7.88 3.19 -4.86
N ALA A 122 9.11 3.65 -4.60
CA ALA A 122 9.60 5.01 -4.85
C ALA A 122 10.69 5.06 -5.93
N LEU A 123 10.83 6.20 -6.60
CA LEU A 123 11.88 6.40 -7.60
C LEU A 123 13.25 6.61 -6.92
N ILE A 124 14.21 5.72 -7.19
CA ILE A 124 15.59 5.78 -6.67
C ILE A 124 16.20 7.18 -6.84
N GLN A 125 15.98 7.81 -8.01
CA GLN A 125 16.54 9.13 -8.30
C GLN A 125 15.95 10.23 -7.41
N ASP A 126 14.67 10.16 -7.03
CA ASP A 126 14.04 11.15 -6.14
C ASP A 126 14.54 11.00 -4.70
N VAL A 127 14.80 9.76 -4.26
CA VAL A 127 15.47 9.48 -2.98
C VAL A 127 16.90 10.04 -2.99
N ILE A 128 17.68 9.83 -4.06
CA ILE A 128 19.03 10.42 -4.21
C ILE A 128 18.95 11.96 -4.15
N ASN A 129 18.07 12.56 -4.94
CA ASN A 129 17.93 14.01 -5.09
C ASN A 129 17.51 14.70 -3.78
N ALA A 130 16.46 14.19 -3.12
CA ALA A 130 15.91 14.81 -1.91
C ALA A 130 16.90 14.77 -0.73
N ASN A 131 17.65 13.67 -0.60
CA ASN A 131 18.67 13.50 0.44
C ASN A 131 20.03 14.08 0.05
N LYS A 132 20.18 14.64 -1.17
CA LYS A 132 21.41 15.22 -1.70
C LYS A 132 22.59 14.24 -1.67
N LEU A 133 22.31 12.96 -1.89
CA LEU A 133 23.34 11.91 -1.88
C LEU A 133 24.25 12.07 -3.09
N VAL A 134 25.55 12.02 -2.86
CA VAL A 134 26.58 11.99 -3.91
C VAL A 134 27.13 10.58 -4.06
N ASP A 135 27.57 10.22 -5.26
CA ASP A 135 28.22 8.93 -5.54
C ASP A 135 29.37 8.67 -4.54
N PRO A 136 29.49 7.47 -3.93
CA PRO A 136 28.77 6.22 -4.22
C PRO A 136 27.48 6.01 -3.40
N TYR A 137 26.74 7.07 -3.09
CA TYR A 137 25.40 7.08 -2.47
C TYR A 137 25.32 6.36 -1.11
N ILE A 138 26.37 6.49 -0.30
CA ILE A 138 26.44 5.89 1.03
C ILE A 138 25.35 6.46 1.94
N ILE A 139 24.58 5.56 2.55
CA ILE A 139 23.65 5.83 3.64
C ILE A 139 24.13 5.12 4.91
N VAL A 140 23.84 5.68 6.08
CA VAL A 140 24.39 5.20 7.37
C VAL A 140 23.26 4.76 8.30
N VAL A 141 23.45 3.64 9.01
CA VAL A 141 22.43 3.12 9.94
C VAL A 141 22.02 4.18 10.97
N GLY A 142 20.71 4.39 11.13
CA GLY A 142 20.11 5.43 11.97
C GLY A 142 19.88 6.78 11.27
N GLN A 143 20.37 6.98 10.04
CA GLN A 143 20.07 8.16 9.23
C GLN A 143 18.58 8.22 8.90
N LYS A 144 17.96 9.40 9.04
CA LYS A 144 16.63 9.69 8.47
C LYS A 144 16.78 9.97 6.98
N LEU A 145 16.17 9.14 6.15
CA LEU A 145 16.17 9.23 4.69
C LEU A 145 14.78 9.66 4.21
N ALA A 146 14.70 10.78 3.49
CA ALA A 146 13.49 11.18 2.78
C ALA A 146 13.16 10.21 1.65
N VAL A 147 11.92 9.77 1.54
CA VAL A 147 11.45 8.91 0.44
C VAL A 147 10.26 9.60 -0.25
N PRO A 148 10.50 10.59 -1.15
CA PRO A 148 9.44 11.27 -1.88
C PRO A 148 8.73 10.30 -2.82
N GLY A 149 7.40 10.43 -2.92
CA GLY A 149 6.56 9.54 -3.70
C GLY A 149 6.45 8.11 -3.17
N GLY A 150 7.12 7.77 -2.06
CA GLY A 150 7.09 6.44 -1.46
C GLY A 150 5.83 6.17 -0.64
N TYR A 151 5.41 4.90 -0.65
CA TYR A 151 4.25 4.37 0.05
C TYR A 151 4.71 3.35 1.10
N ARG A 152 4.28 3.49 2.36
CA ARG A 152 4.65 2.52 3.40
C ARG A 152 4.07 1.15 3.02
N PRO A 153 4.90 0.09 2.84
CA PRO A 153 4.39 -1.25 2.60
C PRO A 153 3.58 -1.71 3.81
N LEU A 154 2.65 -2.63 3.57
CA LEU A 154 1.73 -3.09 4.60
C LEU A 154 2.44 -3.72 5.81
N PRO A 155 1.94 -3.50 7.04
CA PRO A 155 2.32 -4.34 8.16
C PRO A 155 1.93 -5.79 7.86
N THR A 156 2.92 -6.69 7.91
CA THR A 156 2.74 -8.11 7.58
C THR A 156 1.57 -8.70 8.35
N ARG A 157 0.56 -9.24 7.64
CA ARG A 157 -0.65 -9.79 8.23
C ARG A 157 -0.32 -10.98 9.13
N VAL A 158 -0.18 -10.75 10.43
CA VAL A 158 -0.31 -11.80 11.43
C VAL A 158 -1.75 -12.29 11.37
N VAL A 159 -1.97 -13.49 10.82
CA VAL A 159 -3.30 -14.10 10.73
C VAL A 159 -3.71 -14.63 12.10
N VAL A 160 -4.09 -13.70 12.99
CA VAL A 160 -4.91 -14.02 14.15
C VAL A 160 -6.33 -14.24 13.63
N ALA A 161 -6.84 -15.46 13.75
CA ALA A 161 -8.24 -15.73 13.43
C ALA A 161 -9.15 -14.93 14.39
N PRO A 162 -10.28 -14.38 13.93
CA PRO A 162 -11.19 -13.65 14.82
C PRO A 162 -11.63 -14.51 16.01
N VAL A 163 -11.41 -14.02 17.23
CA VAL A 163 -12.07 -14.55 18.42
C VAL A 163 -13.48 -13.95 18.44
N PRO A 164 -14.55 -14.76 18.36
CA PRO A 164 -15.90 -14.24 18.12
C PRO A 164 -16.59 -13.79 19.41
N ASP A 165 -16.18 -12.65 19.96
CA ASP A 165 -16.85 -12.02 21.11
C ASP A 165 -18.12 -11.24 20.68
N THR A 166 -19.22 -11.99 20.56
CA THR A 166 -20.61 -11.50 20.63
C THR A 166 -21.02 -10.33 19.72
N VAL A 167 -21.04 -10.56 18.39
CA VAL A 167 -21.92 -9.76 17.52
C VAL A 167 -23.34 -10.31 17.61
N GLN A 168 -24.27 -9.54 18.17
CA GLN A 168 -25.68 -9.94 18.31
C GLN A 168 -26.52 -9.32 17.18
N ALA A 169 -26.89 -10.14 16.20
CA ALA A 169 -27.71 -9.70 15.06
C ALA A 169 -29.19 -9.44 15.45
N PRO A 170 -29.83 -8.36 14.96
CA PRO A 170 -31.28 -8.24 14.96
C PRO A 170 -31.90 -9.17 13.88
N PRO A 171 -33.05 -9.81 14.13
CA PRO A 171 -33.71 -10.63 13.11
C PRO A 171 -34.35 -9.75 12.02
N GLY A 172 -33.83 -9.80 10.79
CA GLY A 172 -34.26 -8.94 9.68
C GLY A 172 -34.07 -9.58 8.30
N ASN A 173 -34.99 -10.45 7.90
CA ASN A 173 -34.92 -11.31 6.72
C ASN A 173 -34.50 -10.60 5.41
N ASN A 174 -33.22 -10.68 5.04
CA ASN A 174 -32.70 -10.56 3.67
C ASN A 174 -31.27 -11.13 3.48
N ASP A 175 -30.62 -11.58 4.57
CA ASP A 175 -29.19 -11.93 4.61
C ASP A 175 -28.81 -13.09 3.65
N ASP A 176 -29.76 -13.98 3.36
CA ASP A 176 -29.58 -15.14 2.48
C ASP A 176 -29.07 -14.76 1.07
N GLN A 177 -29.45 -13.60 0.52
CA GLN A 177 -29.17 -13.29 -0.89
C GLN A 177 -27.69 -12.97 -1.16
N VAL A 178 -26.99 -12.29 -0.26
CA VAL A 178 -25.56 -12.01 -0.46
C VAL A 178 -24.73 -13.27 -0.24
N ALA A 179 -25.04 -14.05 0.81
CA ALA A 179 -24.27 -15.24 1.18
C ALA A 179 -24.50 -16.46 0.24
N ALA A 180 -25.70 -16.62 -0.32
CA ALA A 180 -26.01 -17.77 -1.17
C ALA A 180 -25.35 -17.70 -2.57
N VAL A 181 -25.17 -16.50 -3.14
CA VAL A 181 -24.67 -16.34 -4.51
C VAL A 181 -23.19 -16.71 -4.62
N ILE A 182 -22.36 -16.29 -3.66
CA ILE A 182 -20.89 -16.46 -3.72
C ILE A 182 -20.46 -17.94 -3.69
N ASN A 183 -21.22 -18.79 -3.00
CA ASN A 183 -20.87 -20.20 -2.76
C ASN A 183 -21.01 -21.15 -3.98
N THR A 184 -21.20 -20.61 -5.20
CA THR A 184 -21.45 -21.42 -6.41
C THR A 184 -20.63 -21.03 -7.65
N ALA A 185 -19.86 -19.94 -7.61
CA ALA A 185 -19.02 -19.53 -8.74
C ALA A 185 -17.74 -20.39 -8.85
N PRO A 186 -17.28 -20.77 -10.06
CA PRO A 186 -15.95 -21.32 -10.25
C PRO A 186 -14.90 -20.21 -10.05
N ALA A 187 -13.78 -20.52 -9.39
CA ALA A 187 -12.72 -19.54 -9.12
C ALA A 187 -12.05 -19.07 -10.42
N HIS A 188 -11.75 -17.77 -10.48
CA HIS A 188 -11.20 -17.14 -11.68
C HIS A 188 -9.73 -17.46 -11.91
N LYS A 189 -9.29 -17.39 -13.17
CA LYS A 189 -7.89 -17.57 -13.53
C LYS A 189 -7.14 -16.24 -13.40
N LEU A 190 -7.05 -15.74 -12.17
CA LEU A 190 -6.53 -14.41 -11.85
C LEU A 190 -5.14 -14.12 -12.47
N PRO A 191 -4.92 -12.88 -12.94
CA PRO A 191 -3.61 -12.39 -13.36
C PRO A 191 -2.49 -12.63 -12.33
N VAL A 192 -1.31 -13.01 -12.82
CA VAL A 192 -0.13 -13.19 -11.96
C VAL A 192 0.40 -11.83 -11.52
N LEU A 193 0.61 -11.70 -10.20
CA LEU A 193 1.18 -10.55 -9.53
C LEU A 193 2.61 -10.87 -9.06
N GLY A 194 3.41 -9.84 -8.83
CA GLY A 194 4.71 -9.96 -8.17
C GLY A 194 4.58 -10.15 -6.66
N ASN A 195 5.72 -10.01 -5.98
CA ASN A 195 5.86 -10.38 -4.56
C ASN A 195 5.96 -9.18 -3.61
N THR A 196 5.70 -7.94 -4.06
CA THR A 196 5.68 -6.78 -3.14
C THR A 196 4.49 -6.90 -2.15
N PRO A 197 4.56 -6.30 -0.95
CA PRO A 197 3.43 -6.30 -0.01
C PRO A 197 2.15 -5.69 -0.59
N GLN A 198 2.29 -4.69 -1.46
CA GLN A 198 1.22 -4.06 -2.23
C GLN A 198 0.56 -5.07 -3.20
N GLU A 199 1.36 -5.79 -3.98
CA GLU A 199 0.86 -6.85 -4.88
C GLU A 199 0.25 -8.03 -4.13
N GLN A 200 0.82 -8.43 -2.99
CA GLN A 200 0.26 -9.48 -2.13
C GLN A 200 -1.12 -9.09 -1.58
N PHE A 201 -1.34 -7.81 -1.27
CA PHE A 201 -2.67 -7.31 -0.91
C PHE A 201 -3.65 -7.38 -2.07
N ILE A 202 -3.26 -6.88 -3.25
CA ILE A 202 -4.09 -6.93 -4.47
C ILE A 202 -4.47 -8.39 -4.77
N ALA A 203 -3.51 -9.32 -4.68
CA ALA A 203 -3.76 -10.76 -4.82
C ALA A 203 -4.81 -11.29 -3.82
N SER A 204 -4.77 -10.81 -2.57
CA SER A 204 -5.69 -11.23 -1.51
C SER A 204 -7.12 -10.72 -1.67
N ILE A 205 -7.36 -9.70 -2.52
CA ILE A 205 -8.69 -9.13 -2.79
C ILE A 205 -9.17 -9.29 -4.24
N ALA A 206 -8.31 -9.74 -5.16
CA ALA A 206 -8.62 -9.80 -6.59
C ALA A 206 -9.84 -10.68 -6.91
N GLU A 207 -9.96 -11.88 -6.32
CA GLU A 207 -11.13 -12.76 -6.54
C GLU A 207 -12.44 -12.09 -6.12
N ALA A 208 -12.44 -11.34 -5.01
CA ALA A 208 -13.60 -10.62 -4.51
C ALA A 208 -14.00 -9.47 -5.45
N ALA A 209 -13.03 -8.78 -6.06
CA ALA A 209 -13.28 -7.74 -7.05
C ALA A 209 -13.80 -8.28 -8.39
N VAL A 210 -13.24 -9.36 -8.92
CA VAL A 210 -13.74 -10.01 -10.15
C VAL A 210 -15.16 -10.55 -9.93
N THR A 211 -15.38 -11.28 -8.83
CA THR A 211 -16.72 -11.76 -8.41
C THR A 211 -17.75 -10.63 -8.30
N THR A 212 -17.31 -9.42 -7.91
CA THR A 212 -18.18 -8.23 -7.84
C THR A 212 -18.46 -7.65 -9.22
N ALA A 213 -17.49 -7.66 -10.13
CA ALA A 213 -17.66 -7.24 -11.51
C ALA A 213 -18.68 -8.15 -12.24
N ASP A 214 -18.63 -9.47 -12.04
CA ASP A 214 -19.63 -10.40 -12.59
C ASP A 214 -21.05 -10.08 -12.12
N GLN A 215 -21.23 -9.92 -10.80
CA GLN A 215 -22.54 -9.80 -10.18
C GLN A 215 -23.18 -8.42 -10.35
N THR A 216 -22.37 -7.37 -10.46
CA THR A 216 -22.85 -5.97 -10.43
C THR A 216 -22.50 -5.17 -11.68
N GLY A 217 -21.46 -5.57 -12.41
CA GLY A 217 -20.89 -4.81 -13.51
C GLY A 217 -20.13 -3.56 -13.07
N VAL A 218 -19.70 -3.44 -11.82
CA VAL A 218 -18.72 -2.43 -11.39
C VAL A 218 -17.32 -2.92 -11.78
N PRO A 219 -16.44 -2.11 -12.40
CA PRO A 219 -15.10 -2.58 -12.80
C PRO A 219 -14.32 -3.15 -11.63
N ALA A 220 -13.66 -4.30 -11.83
CA ALA A 220 -12.79 -4.91 -10.83
C ALA A 220 -11.59 -4.01 -10.55
N SER A 221 -11.04 -3.33 -11.56
CA SER A 221 -9.96 -2.36 -11.41
C SER A 221 -10.32 -1.19 -10.49
N VAL A 222 -11.51 -0.61 -10.66
CA VAL A 222 -12.04 0.44 -9.79
C VAL A 222 -12.32 -0.11 -8.39
N THR A 223 -12.89 -1.31 -8.28
CA THR A 223 -13.21 -1.94 -6.99
C THR A 223 -11.93 -2.20 -6.18
N ILE A 224 -10.85 -2.66 -6.80
CA ILE A 224 -9.53 -2.82 -6.18
C ILE A 224 -8.94 -1.46 -5.80
N ALA A 225 -8.98 -0.46 -6.69
CA ALA A 225 -8.46 0.87 -6.41
C ALA A 225 -9.21 1.57 -5.25
N GLN A 226 -10.53 1.39 -5.15
CA GLN A 226 -11.32 1.85 -4.02
C GLN A 226 -10.99 1.06 -2.76
N ALA A 227 -10.91 -0.27 -2.82
CA ALA A 227 -10.53 -1.08 -1.66
C ALA A 227 -9.15 -0.66 -1.12
N ILE A 228 -8.15 -0.44 -1.97
CA ILE A 228 -6.83 0.08 -1.59
C ILE A 228 -6.96 1.41 -0.81
N LEU A 229 -7.75 2.35 -1.33
CA LEU A 229 -7.87 3.69 -0.77
C LEU A 229 -8.70 3.73 0.53
N GLU A 230 -9.91 3.17 0.52
CA GLU A 230 -10.87 3.24 1.63
C GLU A 230 -10.47 2.35 2.82
N SER A 231 -9.82 1.21 2.58
CA SER A 231 -9.35 0.31 3.65
C SER A 231 -7.92 0.56 4.11
N TYR A 232 -7.24 1.56 3.52
CA TYR A 232 -5.82 1.83 3.72
C TYR A 232 -4.97 0.57 3.50
N TRP A 233 -5.01 0.05 2.27
CA TRP A 233 -4.40 -1.22 1.85
C TRP A 233 -4.86 -2.45 2.68
N GLY A 234 -6.04 -2.41 3.30
CA GLY A 234 -6.57 -3.46 4.17
C GLY A 234 -6.02 -3.44 5.59
N SER A 235 -5.26 -2.40 5.97
CA SER A 235 -4.70 -2.26 7.32
C SER A 235 -5.60 -1.52 8.31
N SER A 236 -6.67 -0.86 7.84
CA SER A 236 -7.64 -0.19 8.72
C SER A 236 -8.27 -1.16 9.72
N ARG A 237 -8.64 -0.66 10.91
CA ARG A 237 -9.22 -1.50 11.95
C ARG A 237 -10.55 -2.14 11.51
N LEU A 238 -11.38 -1.37 10.79
CA LEU A 238 -12.65 -1.83 10.24
C LEU A 238 -12.49 -2.94 9.18
N ALA A 239 -11.49 -2.85 8.30
CA ALA A 239 -11.20 -3.91 7.33
C ALA A 239 -10.70 -5.19 8.02
N ARG A 240 -9.81 -5.06 9.01
CA ARG A 240 -9.23 -6.21 9.72
C ARG A 240 -10.18 -6.94 10.66
N GLU A 241 -11.06 -6.22 11.36
CA GLU A 241 -11.95 -6.80 12.39
C GLU A 241 -13.34 -7.18 11.86
N ALA A 242 -13.78 -6.60 10.74
CA ALA A 242 -15.13 -6.78 10.23
C ALA A 242 -15.21 -7.09 8.71
N ASN A 243 -14.07 -7.33 8.05
CA ASN A 243 -13.94 -7.51 6.60
C ASN A 243 -14.56 -6.36 5.77
N ASN A 244 -14.77 -5.16 6.33
CA ASN A 244 -15.44 -4.05 5.66
C ASN A 244 -14.40 -3.10 5.04
N TYR A 245 -14.18 -3.25 3.74
CA TYR A 245 -13.11 -2.55 3.02
C TYR A 245 -13.48 -1.17 2.49
N PHE A 246 -14.75 -0.74 2.63
CA PHE A 246 -15.28 0.47 2.00
C PHE A 246 -16.05 1.40 2.96
N GLY A 247 -15.86 1.25 4.27
CA GLY A 247 -16.48 2.13 5.27
C GLY A 247 -18.01 2.02 5.35
N ILE A 248 -18.61 0.90 4.93
CA ILE A 248 -20.07 0.80 4.76
C ILE A 248 -20.77 0.87 6.11
N LYS A 249 -21.49 1.97 6.37
CA LYS A 249 -22.24 2.21 7.61
C LYS A 249 -23.51 1.37 7.69
N ALA A 250 -23.81 0.80 8.85
CA ALA A 250 -24.98 -0.02 9.13
C ALA A 250 -26.24 0.81 9.47
N GLN A 251 -26.49 1.90 8.72
CA GLN A 251 -27.54 2.88 9.01
C GLN A 251 -28.97 2.32 8.94
N THR A 252 -29.18 1.29 8.13
CA THR A 252 -30.50 0.67 7.87
C THR A 252 -30.52 -0.85 8.03
N ARG A 253 -29.37 -1.51 7.83
CA ARG A 253 -29.13 -2.94 8.06
C ARG A 253 -27.64 -3.16 8.39
N GLY A 254 -27.35 -4.26 9.09
CA GLY A 254 -25.99 -4.80 9.19
C GLY A 254 -25.49 -5.38 7.86
N GLY A 255 -24.29 -5.94 7.88
CA GLY A 255 -23.81 -6.87 6.86
C GLY A 255 -24.14 -8.31 7.24
N SER A 256 -23.61 -9.26 6.46
CA SER A 256 -23.79 -10.71 6.66
C SER A 256 -23.35 -11.22 8.04
N ALA A 257 -22.33 -10.61 8.66
CA ALA A 257 -21.88 -10.89 10.02
C ALA A 257 -22.44 -9.88 11.05
N GLY A 258 -23.50 -9.16 10.74
CA GLY A 258 -24.11 -8.15 11.60
C GLY A 258 -23.42 -6.78 11.53
N SER A 259 -23.18 -6.17 12.69
CA SER A 259 -22.63 -4.82 12.80
C SER A 259 -21.57 -4.71 13.89
N ILE A 260 -20.56 -3.89 13.64
CA ILE A 260 -19.51 -3.49 14.59
C ILE A 260 -19.64 -1.99 14.89
N TRP A 261 -19.30 -1.57 16.11
CA TRP A 261 -19.42 -0.18 16.55
C TRP A 261 -18.05 0.47 16.70
N PHE A 262 -17.90 1.67 16.14
CA PHE A 262 -16.69 2.49 16.20
C PHE A 262 -17.04 3.92 16.56
N ASP A 263 -16.29 4.51 17.50
CA ASP A 263 -16.32 5.95 17.73
C ASP A 263 -15.52 6.64 16.62
N VAL A 264 -16.19 7.49 15.83
CA VAL A 264 -15.60 8.24 14.71
C VAL A 264 -15.97 9.72 14.81
N TRP A 265 -15.24 10.61 14.14
CA TRP A 265 -15.57 12.04 14.15
C TRP A 265 -16.42 12.41 12.92
N GLU A 266 -17.65 12.86 13.18
CA GLU A 266 -18.58 13.33 12.15
C GLU A 266 -18.57 14.87 12.12
N VAL A 267 -18.40 15.46 10.94
CA VAL A 267 -18.47 16.93 10.76
C VAL A 267 -19.92 17.36 10.58
N ILE A 268 -20.60 17.67 11.68
CA ILE A 268 -22.02 18.05 11.70
C ILE A 268 -22.14 19.55 11.90
N GLY A 269 -22.72 20.24 10.91
CA GLY A 269 -22.90 21.70 10.95
C GLY A 269 -21.59 22.51 10.95
N GLY A 270 -20.48 21.91 10.49
CA GLY A 270 -19.15 22.51 10.51
C GLY A 270 -18.39 22.36 11.83
N ARG A 271 -18.78 21.42 12.70
CA ARG A 271 -18.06 21.02 13.92
C ARG A 271 -17.80 19.53 13.92
N SER A 272 -16.60 19.11 14.28
CA SER A 272 -16.27 17.69 14.45
C SER A 272 -16.80 17.19 15.79
N ILE A 273 -17.70 16.21 15.78
CA ILE A 273 -18.18 15.55 17.01
C ILE A 273 -17.86 14.06 16.99
N MET A 274 -17.34 13.55 18.10
CA MET A 274 -17.15 12.11 18.27
C MET A 274 -18.52 11.45 18.43
N GLN A 275 -18.82 10.48 17.56
CA GLN A 275 -20.09 9.77 17.52
C GLN A 275 -19.84 8.29 17.26
N THR A 276 -20.40 7.43 18.11
CA THR A 276 -20.39 5.99 17.89
C THR A 276 -21.27 5.66 16.67
N GLN A 277 -20.65 5.23 15.58
CA GLN A 277 -21.32 4.79 14.36
C GLN A 277 -21.30 3.26 14.29
N ALA A 278 -22.41 2.68 13.81
CA ALA A 278 -22.45 1.28 13.43
C ALA A 278 -21.95 1.12 11.99
N PHE A 279 -21.03 0.18 11.77
CA PHE A 279 -20.56 -0.25 10.47
C PHE A 279 -20.99 -1.70 10.21
N ARG A 280 -21.22 -2.04 8.94
CA ARG A 280 -21.54 -3.42 8.55
C ARG A 280 -20.32 -4.32 8.80
N ALA A 281 -20.57 -5.53 9.25
CA ALA A 281 -19.56 -6.58 9.37
C ALA A 281 -19.90 -7.74 8.43
N TYR A 282 -18.86 -8.38 7.89
CA TYR A 282 -18.99 -9.46 6.91
C TYR A 282 -18.15 -10.68 7.32
N HIS A 283 -18.59 -11.88 6.95
CA HIS A 283 -17.86 -13.12 7.19
C HIS A 283 -16.68 -13.28 6.21
N THR A 284 -16.82 -12.73 5.00
CA THR A 284 -15.78 -12.80 3.95
C THR A 284 -15.51 -11.44 3.31
N ILE A 285 -14.36 -11.34 2.63
CA ILE A 285 -13.99 -10.18 1.81
C ILE A 285 -15.01 -9.99 0.67
N SER A 286 -15.38 -11.09 -0.03
CA SER A 286 -16.30 -11.06 -1.16
C SER A 286 -17.69 -10.51 -0.81
N GLU A 287 -18.21 -10.77 0.39
CA GLU A 287 -19.47 -10.18 0.86
C GLU A 287 -19.40 -8.65 0.96
N SER A 288 -18.29 -8.09 1.47
CA SER A 288 -18.10 -6.64 1.53
C SER A 288 -17.93 -6.00 0.15
N PHE A 289 -17.33 -6.72 -0.81
CA PHE A 289 -17.12 -6.21 -2.18
C PHE A 289 -18.43 -6.27 -2.97
N VAL A 290 -19.22 -7.34 -2.85
CA VAL A 290 -20.54 -7.44 -3.50
C VAL A 290 -21.54 -6.40 -2.94
N ASP A 291 -21.60 -6.19 -1.62
CA ASP A 291 -22.45 -5.16 -0.99
C ASP A 291 -22.01 -3.73 -1.36
N HIS A 292 -20.72 -3.52 -1.67
CA HIS A 292 -20.18 -2.28 -2.25
C HIS A 292 -20.58 -2.09 -3.73
N GLY A 293 -20.47 -3.15 -4.55
CA GLY A 293 -20.92 -3.12 -5.94
C GLY A 293 -22.43 -2.85 -6.07
N LEU A 294 -23.24 -3.49 -5.22
CA LEU A 294 -24.69 -3.31 -5.16
C LEU A 294 -25.08 -1.87 -4.81
N PHE A 295 -24.31 -1.16 -3.98
CA PHE A 295 -24.55 0.26 -3.68
C PHE A 295 -24.52 1.15 -4.94
N PHE A 296 -23.74 0.83 -5.97
CA PHE A 296 -23.77 1.55 -7.25
C PHE A 296 -24.95 1.15 -8.15
N VAL A 297 -25.43 -0.10 -8.03
CA VAL A 297 -26.57 -0.64 -8.81
C VAL A 297 -27.90 -0.12 -8.26
N GLU A 298 -28.09 -0.18 -6.94
CA GLU A 298 -29.33 0.20 -6.26
C GLU A 298 -29.54 1.73 -6.22
N ASN A 299 -28.47 2.51 -6.15
CA ASN A 299 -28.53 3.95 -5.96
C ASN A 299 -28.49 4.70 -7.31
N SER A 300 -29.65 5.18 -7.77
CA SER A 300 -29.83 5.89 -9.05
C SER A 300 -28.94 7.13 -9.24
N ARG A 301 -28.34 7.67 -8.17
CA ARG A 301 -27.24 8.64 -8.20
C ARG A 301 -26.10 8.21 -9.14
N TYR A 302 -25.79 6.91 -9.18
CA TYR A 302 -24.65 6.36 -9.93
C TYR A 302 -25.03 5.75 -11.29
N THR A 303 -26.29 5.87 -11.75
CA THR A 303 -26.72 5.36 -13.07
C THR A 303 -25.83 5.88 -14.20
N ARG A 304 -25.27 7.09 -14.08
CA ARG A 304 -24.30 7.61 -15.07
C ARG A 304 -22.98 6.83 -15.08
N ALA A 305 -22.42 6.48 -13.92
CA ALA A 305 -21.24 5.62 -13.82
C ALA A 305 -21.54 4.20 -14.37
N MET A 306 -22.66 3.59 -13.97
CA MET A 306 -23.07 2.28 -14.49
C MET A 306 -23.28 2.28 -16.02
N SER A 307 -23.62 3.43 -16.63
CA SER A 307 -23.72 3.57 -18.10
C SER A 307 -22.38 3.62 -18.85
N VAL A 308 -21.25 3.73 -18.14
CA VAL A 308 -19.88 3.80 -18.69
C VAL A 308 -18.96 2.71 -18.12
N LYS A 309 -19.51 1.62 -17.57
CA LYS A 309 -18.76 0.55 -16.90
C LYS A 309 -17.69 -0.19 -17.72
N THR A 310 -17.66 0.01 -19.04
CA THR A 310 -16.60 -0.51 -19.94
C THR A 310 -15.43 0.48 -20.12
N ASP A 311 -15.44 1.62 -19.44
CA ASP A 311 -14.34 2.56 -19.31
C ASP A 311 -14.11 2.81 -17.80
N PRO A 312 -13.22 2.04 -17.15
CA PRO A 312 -13.02 2.11 -15.70
C PRO A 312 -12.57 3.49 -15.22
N GLN A 313 -11.81 4.22 -16.05
CA GLN A 313 -11.42 5.59 -15.71
C GLN A 313 -12.60 6.55 -15.77
N GLN A 314 -13.48 6.45 -16.77
CA GLN A 314 -14.69 7.28 -16.85
C GLN A 314 -15.70 6.88 -15.78
N PHE A 315 -15.78 5.61 -15.41
CA PHE A 315 -16.52 5.14 -14.25
C PHE A 315 -16.06 5.87 -12.97
N ALA A 316 -14.75 5.85 -12.67
CA ALA A 316 -14.18 6.57 -11.52
C ALA A 316 -14.45 8.09 -11.58
N ARG A 317 -14.40 8.70 -12.77
CA ARG A 317 -14.73 10.13 -12.97
C ARG A 317 -16.21 10.43 -12.70
N GLU A 318 -17.14 9.60 -13.18
CA GLU A 318 -18.58 9.79 -12.94
C GLU A 318 -18.99 9.43 -11.49
N VAL A 319 -18.33 8.45 -10.84
CA VAL A 319 -18.49 8.15 -9.40
C VAL A 319 -18.12 9.36 -8.54
N ASN A 320 -16.98 9.99 -8.82
CA ASN A 320 -16.58 11.22 -8.12
C ASN A 320 -17.57 12.37 -8.39
N ARG A 321 -17.95 12.57 -9.66
CA ARG A 321 -18.92 13.60 -10.07
C ARG A 321 -20.29 13.43 -9.40
N ALA A 322 -20.71 12.19 -9.18
CA ALA A 322 -21.95 11.85 -8.48
C ALA A 322 -21.87 12.08 -6.95
N GLY A 323 -20.70 12.45 -6.43
CA GLY A 323 -20.49 12.76 -5.02
C GLY A 323 -20.40 11.52 -4.14
N TYR A 324 -19.65 10.50 -4.57
CA TYR A 324 -19.21 9.40 -3.71
C TYR A 324 -18.27 9.91 -2.61
N ALA A 325 -17.23 10.64 -3.01
CA ALA A 325 -16.33 11.38 -2.13
C ALA A 325 -16.53 12.88 -2.29
N THR A 326 -16.17 13.67 -1.27
CA THR A 326 -16.08 15.14 -1.39
C THR A 326 -14.73 15.62 -1.91
N ASP A 327 -13.87 14.72 -2.42
CA ASP A 327 -12.52 15.01 -2.87
C ASP A 327 -12.44 15.23 -4.39
N PRO A 328 -12.17 16.46 -4.87
CA PRO A 328 -12.03 16.70 -6.32
C PRO A 328 -10.90 15.87 -6.95
N SER A 329 -9.92 15.42 -6.16
CA SER A 329 -8.83 14.55 -6.63
C SER A 329 -9.16 13.05 -6.59
N TYR A 330 -10.31 12.63 -6.05
CA TYR A 330 -10.66 11.22 -5.83
C TYR A 330 -10.51 10.35 -7.08
N ALA A 331 -11.13 10.76 -8.20
CA ALA A 331 -11.03 10.03 -9.46
C ALA A 331 -9.58 9.90 -9.94
N SER A 332 -8.75 10.95 -9.78
CA SER A 332 -7.34 10.92 -10.15
C SER A 332 -6.50 10.03 -9.24
N LYS A 333 -6.85 9.91 -7.94
CA LYS A 333 -6.24 8.95 -7.00
C LYS A 333 -6.53 7.52 -7.43
N LEU A 334 -7.80 7.21 -7.74
CA LEU A 334 -8.19 5.88 -8.22
C LEU A 334 -7.52 5.53 -9.55
N ILE A 335 -7.52 6.44 -10.53
CA ILE A 335 -6.84 6.24 -11.81
C ILE A 335 -5.34 6.04 -11.62
N GLY A 336 -4.68 6.82 -10.75
CA GLY A 336 -3.27 6.62 -10.43
C GLY A 336 -2.94 5.28 -9.79
N LEU A 337 -3.87 4.68 -9.02
CA LEU A 337 -3.73 3.32 -8.50
C LEU A 337 -3.94 2.26 -9.60
N MET A 338 -4.95 2.44 -10.46
CA MET A 338 -5.22 1.55 -11.59
C MET A 338 -4.06 1.53 -12.61
N ASP A 339 -3.52 2.70 -12.94
CA ASP A 339 -2.40 2.86 -13.87
C ASP A 339 -1.09 2.28 -13.29
N ARG A 340 -0.81 2.48 -11.99
CA ARG A 340 0.46 2.03 -11.38
C ARG A 340 0.53 0.52 -11.20
N TYR A 341 -0.51 -0.09 -10.67
CA TYR A 341 -0.50 -1.53 -10.38
C TYR A 341 -1.09 -2.37 -11.54
N ASP A 342 -1.31 -1.75 -12.70
CA ASP A 342 -1.98 -2.35 -13.86
C ASP A 342 -3.25 -3.09 -13.42
N LEU A 343 -4.22 -2.38 -12.86
CA LEU A 343 -5.43 -3.04 -12.32
C LEU A 343 -6.44 -3.40 -13.42
N TYR A 344 -6.30 -2.84 -14.62
CA TYR A 344 -7.20 -3.10 -15.75
C TYR A 344 -7.21 -4.57 -16.19
N ARG A 345 -6.11 -5.30 -15.99
CA ARG A 345 -6.03 -6.76 -16.24
C ARG A 345 -6.99 -7.61 -15.39
N PHE A 346 -7.67 -7.04 -14.39
CA PHE A 346 -8.73 -7.70 -13.63
C PHE A 346 -10.14 -7.49 -14.22
N ASP A 347 -10.32 -6.63 -15.23
CA ASP A 347 -11.63 -6.36 -15.84
C ASP A 347 -12.02 -7.34 -16.98
N ASP A 348 -11.05 -8.12 -17.51
CA ASP A 348 -11.17 -9.00 -18.68
C ASP A 348 -10.83 -10.50 -18.37
N VAL A 349 -11.13 -10.99 -17.15
CA VAL A 349 -10.65 -12.30 -16.62
C VAL A 349 -11.55 -13.50 -16.94
#